data_AF-A0A0V1CBT7-F1
#
_entry.id   AF-A0A0V1CBT7-F1
#
_cell.length_a   1.000
_cell.length_b   1.000
_cell.length_c   1.000
_cell.angle_alpha   90.00
_cell.angle_beta   90.00
_cell.angle_gamma   90.00
#
_symmetry.space_group_name_H-M   'P 1'
#
loop_
_entity.id
_entity.type
_entity.pdbx_description
1 polymer ?
#
loop_
_entity_poly.entity_id
_entity_poly.type
_entity_poly.pdbx_seq_one_letter_code
_entity_poly.pdbx_strand_id
1 'polypeptide(L)'
;MIWQWSLLAIICFINCNLVSCSWMSLYIPKLDATCVLGAKAIRHEEVLHIKQAYCSMESCVAACFRLLPSCNLIKYSSLAKVCNLYYENATGHSFPPIDQIGQSMHLLLHSCHKDISNIPVGMIVQSVYQKNNSATIHTPSTHKNCHFYGLPFVENFYAQRIQLIATSSLKRCIAFCEAPTHTSCNSVLFSAQEGTCLLLSKARNTTLFGGIAPTLQSSALFFIIFTCYNDFHFPHAYSIPRFGEITPTVYNIFNLTVSLYRVHFYATKAGIRIGLWETVDEYYCLMICLNKFLAGYCDGYYFSHGEKTCLTFSIRKKYALPRSPLTPRIIQFSDDGIPISIYKEICTVQHSVSNVIPWINLVQLYANVSFLNECIGICRFMRNFGLCQGIAYSKESKACHTTVLGNNDDEVYLNEGYHFFTLNNCSKDRENERADNDQPELHVLPILDEVCQLEFYKPLFLSGWSVIIEVANTTTLLECLISCATVMQAKKCSAIYFIDESCILLERMPHLQYHFIRQKASVFAELLFCEPNIR
;
A
#
# COMPACT_ATOMS: atom_id res chain seq x y z
N MET A 1 -57.44 10.06 -18.38
CA MET A 1 -56.85 10.20 -17.03
C MET A 1 -55.31 10.35 -17.07
N ILE A 2 -54.76 11.03 -18.09
CA ILE A 2 -53.31 11.19 -18.35
C ILE A 2 -52.91 12.68 -18.40
N TRP A 3 -53.87 13.60 -18.22
CA TRP A 3 -53.65 15.05 -18.36
C TRP A 3 -53.42 15.80 -17.02
N GLN A 4 -53.40 15.09 -15.89
CA GLN A 4 -53.31 15.73 -14.56
C GLN A 4 -51.91 15.68 -13.94
N TRP A 5 -51.01 14.82 -14.46
CA TRP A 5 -49.62 14.73 -14.00
C TRP A 5 -48.68 15.73 -14.68
N SER A 6 -49.06 16.22 -15.87
CA SER A 6 -48.34 17.26 -16.60
C SER A 6 -48.54 18.65 -15.97
N LEU A 7 -49.71 18.95 -15.41
CA LEU A 7 -49.96 20.25 -14.77
C LEU A 7 -49.20 20.40 -13.43
N LEU A 8 -49.06 19.34 -12.62
CA LEU A 8 -48.27 19.39 -11.38
C LEU A 8 -46.76 19.50 -11.67
N ALA A 9 -46.25 18.79 -12.67
CA ALA A 9 -44.86 18.92 -13.10
C ALA A 9 -44.56 20.30 -13.71
N ILE A 10 -45.50 20.86 -14.48
CA ILE A 10 -45.39 22.21 -15.05
C ILE A 10 -45.55 23.29 -13.98
N ILE A 11 -46.42 23.11 -12.96
CA ILE A 11 -46.52 24.03 -11.81
C ILE A 11 -45.23 24.01 -10.97
N CYS A 12 -44.58 22.85 -10.80
CA CYS A 12 -43.25 22.78 -10.16
C CYS A 12 -42.14 23.44 -11.00
N PHE A 13 -42.14 23.27 -12.33
CA PHE A 13 -41.17 23.92 -13.22
C PHE A 13 -41.40 25.44 -13.36
N ILE A 14 -42.66 25.90 -13.29
CA ILE A 14 -43.00 27.33 -13.37
C ILE A 14 -42.81 28.03 -12.01
N ASN A 15 -43.06 27.38 -10.87
CA ASN A 15 -42.78 27.99 -9.55
C ASN A 15 -41.29 28.15 -9.24
N CYS A 16 -40.38 27.43 -9.92
CA CYS A 16 -38.94 27.71 -9.84
C CYS A 16 -38.51 29.01 -10.54
N ASN A 17 -39.37 29.63 -11.36
CA ASN A 17 -39.07 30.92 -12.00
C ASN A 17 -39.62 32.13 -11.21
N LEU A 18 -40.38 31.91 -10.13
CA LEU A 18 -41.01 32.97 -9.33
C LEU A 18 -40.49 33.07 -7.88
N VAL A 19 -39.68 32.11 -7.43
CA VAL A 19 -38.95 32.18 -6.16
C VAL A 19 -37.49 31.85 -6.47
N SER A 20 -36.58 32.79 -6.22
CA SER A 20 -35.14 32.59 -6.42
C SER A 20 -34.67 31.27 -5.77
N CYS A 21 -34.30 30.27 -6.57
CA CYS A 21 -33.76 29.01 -6.05
C CYS A 21 -32.33 29.20 -5.53
N SER A 22 -32.21 29.85 -4.36
CA SER A 22 -30.95 30.06 -3.63
C SER A 22 -30.51 28.84 -2.82
N TRP A 23 -31.27 27.75 -2.87
CA TRP A 23 -31.05 26.56 -2.05
C TRP A 23 -30.34 25.46 -2.82
N MET A 24 -29.40 24.78 -2.17
CA MET A 24 -28.55 23.73 -2.73
C MET A 24 -28.36 22.61 -1.70
N SER A 25 -28.01 21.42 -2.16
CA SER A 25 -27.59 20.31 -1.30
C SER A 25 -26.21 19.77 -1.67
N LEU A 26 -25.50 19.28 -0.66
CA LEU A 26 -24.16 18.72 -0.78
C LEU A 26 -24.03 17.50 0.14
N TYR A 27 -23.55 16.37 -0.39
CA TYR A 27 -23.21 15.22 0.44
C TYR A 27 -21.88 15.43 1.16
N ILE A 28 -21.86 15.18 2.46
CA ILE A 28 -20.73 15.38 3.37
C ILE A 28 -20.21 14.01 3.83
N PRO A 29 -19.11 13.50 3.26
CA PRO A 29 -18.61 12.15 3.54
C PRO A 29 -18.29 11.89 5.02
N LYS A 30 -17.74 12.90 5.72
CA LYS A 30 -17.40 12.80 7.16
C LYS A 30 -18.60 12.67 8.09
N LEU A 31 -19.80 13.02 7.62
CA LEU A 31 -21.04 12.92 8.39
C LEU A 31 -21.93 11.75 7.93
N ASP A 32 -21.61 11.16 6.76
CA ASP A 32 -22.53 10.31 6.00
C ASP A 32 -23.95 10.92 5.93
N ALA A 33 -24.01 12.20 5.52
CA ALA A 33 -25.24 12.96 5.47
C ALA A 33 -25.21 13.96 4.32
N THR A 34 -26.38 14.27 3.77
CA THR A 34 -26.55 15.33 2.79
C THR A 34 -27.07 16.58 3.50
N CYS A 35 -26.35 17.68 3.33
CA CYS A 35 -26.66 18.95 3.96
C CYS A 35 -27.34 19.90 2.98
N VAL A 36 -28.35 20.62 3.46
CA VAL A 36 -29.07 21.68 2.77
C VAL A 36 -28.44 23.03 3.13
N LEU A 37 -28.10 23.78 2.10
CA LEU A 37 -27.46 25.09 2.18
C LEU A 37 -28.33 26.12 1.43
N GLY A 38 -28.38 27.35 1.91
CA GLY A 38 -28.99 28.48 1.21
C GLY A 38 -27.98 29.58 0.95
N ALA A 39 -27.98 30.20 -0.22
CA ALA A 39 -27.15 31.39 -0.45
C ALA A 39 -27.63 32.53 0.45
N LYS A 40 -26.73 33.08 1.26
CA LYS A 40 -27.04 34.22 2.15
C LYS A 40 -25.81 35.13 2.24
N ALA A 41 -25.99 36.40 1.92
CA ALA A 41 -24.92 37.39 2.02
C ALA A 41 -24.51 37.61 3.49
N ILE A 42 -23.20 37.75 3.73
CA ILE A 42 -22.65 37.97 5.07
C ILE A 42 -22.41 39.47 5.26
N ARG A 43 -23.17 40.07 6.19
CA ARG A 43 -22.95 41.45 6.66
C ARG A 43 -22.07 41.40 7.90
N HIS A 44 -20.81 41.80 7.78
CA HIS A 44 -19.80 41.65 8.84
C HIS A 44 -20.16 42.39 10.14
N GLU A 45 -21.07 43.37 10.07
CA GLU A 45 -21.58 44.13 11.22
C GLU A 45 -22.62 43.34 12.05
N GLU A 46 -23.27 42.33 11.46
CA GLU A 46 -24.38 41.58 12.06
C GLU A 46 -24.01 40.13 12.43
N VAL A 47 -22.77 39.71 12.13
CA VAL A 47 -22.31 38.32 12.32
C VAL A 47 -21.11 38.23 13.25
N LEU A 48 -21.05 37.15 14.03
CA LEU A 48 -19.89 36.81 14.85
C LEU A 48 -18.98 35.85 14.08
N HIS A 49 -17.75 36.26 13.79
CA HIS A 49 -16.75 35.37 13.22
C HIS A 49 -16.25 34.36 14.26
N ILE A 50 -16.29 33.08 13.91
CA ILE A 50 -15.92 31.97 14.80
C ILE A 50 -14.50 31.51 14.49
N LYS A 51 -14.23 31.12 13.24
CA LYS A 51 -13.00 30.45 12.85
C LYS A 51 -12.75 30.52 11.35
N GLN A 52 -11.47 30.69 10.99
CA GLN A 52 -10.96 30.43 9.65
C GLN A 52 -10.22 29.09 9.60
N ALA A 53 -10.39 28.33 8.52
CA ALA A 53 -9.68 27.08 8.25
C ALA A 53 -9.38 26.93 6.74
N TYR A 54 -8.31 26.21 6.41
CA TYR A 54 -7.99 25.81 5.04
C TYR A 54 -8.47 24.37 4.82
N CYS A 55 -9.55 24.19 4.07
CA CYS A 55 -10.19 22.90 3.90
C CYS A 55 -11.07 22.84 2.63
N SER A 56 -11.60 21.65 2.34
CA SER A 56 -12.64 21.47 1.33
C SER A 56 -13.97 22.10 1.74
N MET A 57 -14.87 22.27 0.76
CA MET A 57 -16.23 22.71 1.02
C MET A 57 -16.95 21.73 1.95
N GLU A 58 -16.79 20.42 1.73
CA GLU A 58 -17.40 19.38 2.56
C GLU A 58 -16.90 19.42 4.00
N SER A 59 -15.58 19.59 4.21
CA SER A 59 -15.00 19.75 5.55
C SER A 59 -15.45 21.05 6.22
N CYS A 60 -15.60 22.13 5.46
CA CYS A 60 -16.09 23.41 5.96
C CYS A 60 -17.52 23.29 6.51
N VAL A 61 -18.41 22.66 5.73
CA VAL A 61 -19.79 22.38 6.15
C VAL A 61 -19.82 21.43 7.36
N ALA A 62 -19.00 20.38 7.35
CA ALA A 62 -18.89 19.45 8.48
C ALA A 62 -18.43 20.15 9.77
N ALA A 63 -17.50 21.11 9.67
CA ALA A 63 -17.03 21.88 10.81
C ALA A 63 -18.12 22.80 11.37
N CYS A 64 -18.88 23.48 10.51
CA CYS A 64 -20.01 24.29 10.96
C CYS A 64 -21.10 23.43 11.61
N PHE A 65 -21.47 22.30 10.99
CA PHE A 65 -22.46 21.39 11.53
C PHE A 65 -22.10 20.88 12.94
N ARG A 66 -20.83 20.56 13.19
CA ARG A 66 -20.35 20.14 14.52
C ARG A 66 -20.39 21.25 15.57
N LEU A 67 -20.44 22.51 15.14
CA LEU A 67 -20.50 23.68 16.01
C LEU A 67 -21.94 24.18 16.21
N LEU A 68 -22.96 23.53 15.64
CA LEU A 68 -24.35 23.89 15.87
C LEU A 68 -24.71 23.83 17.36
N PRO A 69 -25.54 24.76 17.87
CA PRO A 69 -26.19 25.87 17.15
C PRO A 69 -25.29 27.10 16.93
N SER A 70 -24.08 27.10 17.49
CA SER A 70 -23.14 28.22 17.48
C SER A 70 -22.49 28.51 16.12
N CYS A 71 -22.83 27.79 15.05
CA CYS A 71 -22.44 28.11 13.66
C CYS A 71 -23.63 27.85 12.73
N ASN A 72 -24.00 28.84 11.94
CA ASN A 72 -25.05 28.72 10.92
C ASN A 72 -24.64 29.32 9.57
N LEU A 73 -23.56 30.09 9.49
CA LEU A 73 -23.10 30.77 8.27
C LEU A 73 -21.68 30.36 7.89
N ILE A 74 -21.44 30.28 6.58
CA ILE A 74 -20.20 29.81 5.95
C ILE A 74 -19.83 30.77 4.81
N LYS A 75 -18.58 31.22 4.79
CA LYS A 75 -17.95 31.81 3.61
C LYS A 75 -16.86 30.88 3.10
N TYR A 76 -17.01 30.39 1.88
CA TYR A 76 -16.07 29.45 1.29
C TYR A 76 -15.49 29.97 -0.03
N SER A 77 -14.16 30.03 -0.13
CA SER A 77 -13.44 30.30 -1.38
C SER A 77 -12.92 28.98 -1.93
N SER A 78 -13.41 28.56 -3.10
CA SER A 78 -13.02 27.30 -3.72
C SER A 78 -11.57 27.29 -4.23
N LEU A 79 -11.13 28.40 -4.83
CA LEU A 79 -9.76 28.58 -5.35
C LEU A 79 -8.71 28.55 -4.23
N ALA A 80 -8.95 29.29 -3.15
CA ALA A 80 -8.02 29.37 -2.02
C ALA A 80 -8.23 28.23 -0.99
N LYS A 81 -9.30 27.44 -1.13
CA LYS A 81 -9.77 26.45 -0.13
C LYS A 81 -9.91 27.06 1.27
N VAL A 82 -10.33 28.32 1.34
CA VAL A 82 -10.49 29.05 2.61
C VAL A 82 -11.94 28.99 3.07
N CYS A 83 -12.14 28.48 4.28
CA CYS A 83 -13.42 28.39 4.97
C CYS A 83 -13.43 29.35 6.15
N ASN A 84 -14.41 30.24 6.20
CA ASN A 84 -14.70 31.08 7.35
C ASN A 84 -16.09 30.73 7.89
N LEU A 85 -16.17 30.53 9.20
CA LEU A 85 -17.39 30.14 9.91
C LEU A 85 -17.91 31.30 10.74
N TYR A 86 -19.23 31.50 10.72
CA TYR A 86 -19.89 32.60 11.41
C TYR A 86 -21.16 32.14 12.13
N TYR A 87 -21.54 32.92 13.13
CA TYR A 87 -22.83 32.83 13.81
C TYR A 87 -23.63 34.11 13.58
N GLU A 88 -24.92 33.95 13.32
CA GLU A 88 -25.89 35.04 13.22
C GLU A 88 -27.15 34.69 14.01
N ASN A 89 -27.63 35.63 14.82
CA ASN A 89 -28.76 35.40 15.73
C ASN A 89 -30.13 35.52 15.02
N ALA A 90 -30.17 36.09 13.81
CA ALA A 90 -31.40 36.53 13.14
C ALA A 90 -31.81 35.64 11.94
N THR A 91 -33.08 35.23 11.93
CA THR A 91 -33.79 34.52 10.83
C THR A 91 -34.21 35.46 9.69
N GLY A 92 -33.34 36.41 9.32
CA GLY A 92 -33.59 37.30 8.17
C GLY A 92 -33.57 36.53 6.85
N HIS A 93 -34.75 36.22 6.32
CA HIS A 93 -34.95 35.66 4.97
C HIS A 93 -34.79 36.78 3.91
N SER A 94 -33.58 37.32 3.76
CA SER A 94 -33.26 38.05 2.54
C SER A 94 -32.32 37.18 1.71
N PHE A 95 -32.84 36.65 0.61
CA PHE A 95 -32.09 35.97 -0.43
C PHE A 95 -31.84 36.98 -1.56
N PRO A 96 -30.82 37.86 -1.48
CA PRO A 96 -30.40 38.58 -2.66
C PRO A 96 -29.92 37.57 -3.73
N PRO A 97 -29.91 37.97 -5.01
CA PRO A 97 -29.38 37.13 -6.08
C PRO A 97 -27.94 36.69 -5.75
N ILE A 98 -27.48 35.64 -6.43
CA ILE A 98 -26.08 35.19 -6.40
C ILE A 98 -25.22 36.28 -7.02
N ASP A 99 -25.00 37.38 -6.30
CA ASP A 99 -23.88 38.23 -6.56
C ASP A 99 -22.67 37.46 -6.03
N GLN A 100 -21.82 37.02 -6.95
CA GLN A 100 -20.43 36.74 -6.65
C GLN A 100 -19.82 38.03 -6.09
N ILE A 101 -20.05 38.33 -4.81
CA ILE A 101 -19.36 39.41 -4.12
C ILE A 101 -17.95 38.88 -3.84
N GLY A 102 -17.15 38.82 -4.91
CA GLY A 102 -15.84 38.16 -4.97
C GLY A 102 -15.88 36.67 -5.30
N GLN A 103 -14.70 36.03 -5.30
CA GLN A 103 -14.48 34.60 -5.62
C GLN A 103 -15.00 33.60 -4.55
N SER A 104 -15.81 34.05 -3.58
CA SER A 104 -16.25 33.23 -2.44
C SER A 104 -17.76 33.09 -2.34
N MET A 105 -18.23 31.86 -2.09
CA MET A 105 -19.64 31.54 -1.82
C MET A 105 -20.00 31.87 -0.38
N HIS A 106 -21.13 32.53 -0.16
CA HIS A 106 -21.69 32.82 1.16
C HIS A 106 -22.96 31.99 1.38
N LEU A 107 -22.95 31.14 2.40
CA LEU A 107 -23.88 30.03 2.55
C LEU A 107 -24.40 29.94 3.99
N LEU A 108 -25.70 29.75 4.13
CA LEU A 108 -26.40 29.42 5.36
C LEU A 108 -26.58 27.91 5.43
N LEU A 109 -26.14 27.28 6.51
CA LEU A 109 -26.38 25.87 6.81
C LEU A 109 -27.77 25.71 7.46
N HIS A 110 -28.67 24.99 6.80
CA HIS A 110 -30.04 24.81 7.29
C HIS A 110 -30.23 23.51 8.05
N SER A 111 -29.92 22.38 7.42
CA SER A 111 -30.08 21.05 8.01
C SER A 111 -29.19 20.02 7.31
N CYS A 112 -28.94 18.89 7.98
CA CYS A 112 -28.26 17.74 7.38
C CYS A 112 -29.04 16.47 7.68
N HIS A 113 -29.26 15.65 6.65
CA HIS A 113 -30.06 14.43 6.74
C HIS A 113 -29.27 13.23 6.23
N LYS A 114 -29.27 12.13 6.99
CA LYS A 114 -28.63 10.86 6.58
C LYS A 114 -29.41 10.19 5.45
N ASP A 115 -30.73 10.22 5.54
CA ASP A 115 -31.62 9.69 4.51
C ASP A 115 -31.97 10.80 3.52
N ILE A 116 -31.72 10.53 2.23
CA ILE A 116 -32.00 11.45 1.13
C ILE A 116 -33.49 11.69 0.94
N SER A 117 -34.36 10.77 1.38
CA SER A 117 -35.82 10.92 1.30
C SER A 117 -36.35 12.10 2.13
N ASN A 118 -35.60 12.52 3.15
CA ASN A 118 -35.94 13.66 4.00
C ASN A 118 -35.51 15.02 3.42
N ILE A 119 -34.95 15.05 2.20
CA ILE A 119 -34.50 16.28 1.54
C ILE A 119 -35.61 16.77 0.59
N PRO A 120 -36.00 18.06 0.64
CA PRO A 120 -37.01 18.62 -0.24
C PRO A 120 -36.75 18.41 -1.74
N VAL A 121 -37.79 18.01 -2.47
CA VAL A 121 -37.81 17.81 -3.92
C VAL A 121 -37.55 19.15 -4.62
N GLY A 122 -36.41 19.27 -5.31
CA GLY A 122 -35.93 20.52 -5.93
C GLY A 122 -34.49 20.87 -5.52
N MET A 123 -34.00 20.32 -4.40
CA MET A 123 -32.60 20.44 -3.98
C MET A 123 -31.76 19.25 -4.38
N ILE A 124 -32.18 18.53 -5.41
CA ILE A 124 -31.57 17.28 -5.85
C ILE A 124 -31.83 17.10 -7.37
N VAL A 125 -30.87 16.58 -8.15
CA VAL A 125 -30.82 16.61 -9.64
C VAL A 125 -30.70 15.20 -10.23
N GLN A 126 -31.21 14.98 -11.45
CA GLN A 126 -31.12 13.69 -12.14
C GLN A 126 -29.68 13.35 -12.53
N SER A 127 -29.19 12.17 -12.12
CA SER A 127 -27.81 11.73 -12.39
C SER A 127 -27.61 11.29 -13.86
N VAL A 128 -26.47 11.67 -14.45
CA VAL A 128 -26.03 11.17 -15.76
C VAL A 128 -25.27 9.86 -15.57
N TYR A 129 -25.77 8.78 -16.18
CA TYR A 129 -25.10 7.48 -16.18
C TYR A 129 -23.84 7.53 -17.06
N GLN A 130 -22.67 7.54 -16.44
CA GLN A 130 -21.43 7.15 -17.12
C GLN A 130 -21.17 5.66 -16.84
N LYS A 131 -21.56 4.81 -17.79
CA LYS A 131 -21.11 3.41 -17.86
C LYS A 131 -19.71 3.40 -18.48
N ASN A 132 -18.76 2.70 -17.86
CA ASN A 132 -17.49 2.18 -18.40
C ASN A 132 -16.20 2.54 -17.64
N ASN A 133 -16.23 2.65 -16.31
CA ASN A 133 -15.00 2.72 -15.51
C ASN A 133 -14.84 1.46 -14.67
N SER A 134 -14.33 0.38 -15.28
CA SER A 134 -13.90 -0.82 -14.58
C SER A 134 -12.38 -0.81 -14.42
N ALA A 135 -11.89 -1.26 -13.27
CA ALA A 135 -10.46 -1.43 -13.04
C ALA A 135 -10.19 -2.60 -12.09
N THR A 136 -8.93 -3.04 -12.07
CA THR A 136 -8.42 -4.03 -11.12
C THR A 136 -7.48 -3.32 -10.16
N ILE A 137 -7.78 -3.35 -8.87
CA ILE A 137 -6.93 -2.77 -7.83
C ILE A 137 -6.30 -3.90 -7.04
N HIS A 138 -4.98 -3.88 -6.98
CA HIS A 138 -4.22 -4.67 -6.04
C HIS A 138 -4.34 -4.06 -4.63
N THR A 139 -4.70 -4.88 -3.64
CA THR A 139 -4.83 -4.51 -2.22
C THR A 139 -3.74 -5.20 -1.39
N PRO A 140 -2.59 -4.54 -1.14
CA PRO A 140 -1.46 -5.12 -0.40
C PRO A 140 -1.87 -5.65 0.99
N SER A 141 -2.68 -4.87 1.72
CA SER A 141 -3.21 -5.24 3.05
C SER A 141 -3.83 -6.63 3.15
N THR A 142 -4.35 -7.17 2.04
CA THR A 142 -4.98 -8.49 2.02
C THR A 142 -4.47 -9.42 0.91
N HIS A 143 -3.44 -9.05 0.15
CA HIS A 143 -2.91 -9.84 -0.95
C HIS A 143 -4.01 -10.36 -1.88
N LYS A 144 -4.74 -9.40 -2.43
CA LYS A 144 -5.85 -9.64 -3.35
C LYS A 144 -5.78 -8.66 -4.51
N ASN A 145 -6.19 -9.14 -5.67
CA ASN A 145 -6.55 -8.32 -6.81
C ASN A 145 -8.07 -8.29 -6.89
N CYS A 146 -8.65 -7.10 -6.85
CA CYS A 146 -10.09 -6.88 -6.81
C CYS A 146 -10.55 -6.16 -8.07
N HIS A 147 -11.51 -6.76 -8.78
CA HIS A 147 -12.21 -6.14 -9.89
C HIS A 147 -13.38 -5.32 -9.36
N PHE A 148 -13.47 -4.06 -9.77
CA PHE A 148 -14.54 -3.15 -9.34
C PHE A 148 -15.07 -2.30 -10.49
N TYR A 149 -16.29 -1.79 -10.29
CA TYR A 149 -16.99 -0.90 -11.20
C TYR A 149 -17.32 0.41 -10.50
N GLY A 150 -16.98 1.53 -11.12
CA GLY A 150 -17.54 2.82 -10.74
C GLY A 150 -19.02 2.87 -11.11
N LEU A 151 -19.86 3.26 -10.15
CA LEU A 151 -21.27 3.53 -10.38
C LEU A 151 -21.58 5.01 -10.14
N PRO A 152 -22.66 5.55 -10.73
CA PRO A 152 -23.13 6.88 -10.39
C PRO A 152 -23.33 7.00 -8.88
N PHE A 153 -22.95 8.15 -8.32
CA PHE A 153 -23.02 8.43 -6.88
C PHE A 153 -24.38 8.04 -6.31
N VAL A 154 -25.48 8.35 -7.00
CA VAL A 154 -26.85 8.11 -6.49
C VAL A 154 -27.17 6.65 -6.15
N GLU A 155 -26.50 5.70 -6.80
CA GLU A 155 -26.71 4.26 -6.53
C GLU A 155 -26.31 3.86 -5.11
N ASN A 156 -25.49 4.69 -4.44
CA ASN A 156 -25.08 4.47 -3.06
C ASN A 156 -26.29 4.50 -2.10
N PHE A 157 -27.30 5.35 -2.33
CA PHE A 157 -28.42 5.53 -1.38
C PHE A 157 -29.27 4.29 -1.21
N TYR A 158 -29.22 3.37 -2.17
CA TYR A 158 -29.91 2.09 -2.14
C TYR A 158 -29.07 0.95 -1.55
N ALA A 159 -27.86 1.24 -1.06
CA ALA A 159 -27.01 0.28 -0.36
C ALA A 159 -27.22 0.36 1.16
N GLN A 160 -27.08 -0.77 1.86
CA GLN A 160 -27.04 -0.80 3.31
C GLN A 160 -25.69 -0.26 3.80
N ARG A 161 -25.72 0.67 4.76
CA ARG A 161 -24.52 1.21 5.40
C ARG A 161 -23.99 0.23 6.45
N ILE A 162 -22.70 -0.09 6.38
CA ILE A 162 -22.03 -1.02 7.31
C ILE A 162 -21.18 -0.24 8.30
N GLN A 163 -20.16 0.47 7.82
CA GLN A 163 -19.21 1.18 8.68
C GLN A 163 -18.50 2.31 7.92
N LEU A 164 -18.32 3.46 8.57
CA LEU A 164 -17.47 4.54 8.08
C LEU A 164 -16.06 4.40 8.69
N ILE A 165 -15.02 4.39 7.84
CA ILE A 165 -13.61 4.36 8.24
C ILE A 165 -12.87 5.59 7.69
N ALA A 166 -11.81 6.00 8.39
CA ALA A 166 -10.97 7.11 7.98
C ALA A 166 -9.79 6.60 7.14
N THR A 167 -9.79 6.89 5.85
CA THR A 167 -8.68 6.55 4.97
C THR A 167 -8.70 7.39 3.69
N SER A 168 -7.53 7.85 3.27
CA SER A 168 -7.31 8.46 1.94
C SER A 168 -6.84 7.46 0.89
N SER A 169 -6.68 6.17 1.25
CA SER A 169 -6.25 5.10 0.36
C SER A 169 -7.44 4.27 -0.11
N LEU A 170 -7.73 4.31 -1.41
CA LEU A 170 -8.76 3.46 -2.00
C LEU A 170 -8.40 1.98 -1.85
N LYS A 171 -7.11 1.62 -1.91
CA LYS A 171 -6.63 0.25 -1.71
C LYS A 171 -6.98 -0.25 -0.31
N ARG A 172 -6.74 0.57 0.71
CA ARG A 172 -7.11 0.27 2.11
C ARG A 172 -8.62 0.19 2.29
N CYS A 173 -9.37 1.12 1.69
CA CYS A 173 -10.83 1.12 1.71
C CYS A 173 -11.41 -0.23 1.20
N ILE A 174 -10.94 -0.68 0.03
CA ILE A 174 -11.35 -1.97 -0.55
C ILE A 174 -10.90 -3.13 0.33
N ALA A 175 -9.67 -3.10 0.86
CA ALA A 175 -9.16 -4.14 1.75
C ALA A 175 -10.01 -4.33 3.02
N PHE A 176 -10.53 -3.24 3.61
CA PHE A 176 -11.43 -3.30 4.76
C PHE A 176 -12.82 -3.81 4.40
N CYS A 177 -13.33 -3.52 3.20
CA CYS A 177 -14.58 -4.13 2.71
C CYS A 177 -14.42 -5.65 2.51
N GLU A 178 -13.27 -6.08 1.99
CA GLU A 178 -12.92 -7.49 1.80
C GLU A 178 -12.48 -8.21 3.08
N ALA A 179 -12.40 -7.50 4.20
CA ALA A 179 -11.96 -8.07 5.47
C ALA A 179 -12.98 -9.08 5.99
N PRO A 180 -12.54 -10.16 6.66
CA PRO A 180 -13.46 -11.17 7.22
C PRO A 180 -14.49 -10.61 8.22
N THR A 181 -14.21 -9.45 8.82
CA THR A 181 -15.12 -8.76 9.73
C THR A 181 -16.36 -8.18 9.04
N HIS A 182 -16.31 -7.96 7.72
CA HIS A 182 -17.36 -7.29 6.95
C HIS A 182 -17.87 -8.16 5.80
N THR A 183 -18.26 -9.40 6.10
CA THR A 183 -18.65 -10.41 5.08
C THR A 183 -19.79 -10.00 4.15
N SER A 184 -20.64 -9.06 4.56
CA SER A 184 -21.74 -8.52 3.74
C SER A 184 -21.32 -7.36 2.83
N CYS A 185 -20.11 -6.81 3.02
CA CYS A 185 -19.62 -5.68 2.24
C CYS A 185 -19.29 -6.11 0.82
N ASN A 186 -19.76 -5.34 -0.15
CA ASN A 186 -19.50 -5.57 -1.57
C ASN A 186 -19.41 -4.27 -2.37
N SER A 187 -19.44 -3.13 -1.70
CA SER A 187 -19.35 -1.81 -2.31
C SER A 187 -18.80 -0.81 -1.32
N VAL A 188 -18.21 0.27 -1.82
CA VAL A 188 -17.62 1.32 -1.00
C VAL A 188 -17.95 2.69 -1.58
N LEU A 189 -18.19 3.65 -0.70
CA LEU A 189 -18.29 5.07 -1.05
C LEU A 189 -17.07 5.79 -0.48
N PHE A 190 -16.18 6.24 -1.36
CA PHE A 190 -14.84 6.70 -1.02
C PHE A 190 -14.61 8.16 -1.41
N SER A 191 -14.04 8.95 -0.51
CA SER A 191 -13.53 10.30 -0.81
C SER A 191 -12.08 10.43 -0.36
N ALA A 192 -11.16 10.50 -1.32
CA ALA A 192 -9.75 10.76 -1.07
C ALA A 192 -9.53 12.15 -0.45
N GLN A 193 -10.31 13.14 -0.89
CA GLN A 193 -10.25 14.53 -0.41
C GLN A 193 -10.65 14.65 1.05
N GLU A 194 -11.68 13.91 1.47
CA GLU A 194 -12.10 13.89 2.87
C GLU A 194 -11.36 12.86 3.73
N GLY A 195 -10.62 11.93 3.11
CA GLY A 195 -10.00 10.82 3.79
C GLY A 195 -11.03 9.88 4.44
N THR A 196 -12.10 9.56 3.71
CA THR A 196 -13.21 8.74 4.23
C THR A 196 -13.56 7.60 3.29
N CYS A 197 -13.97 6.48 3.86
CA CYS A 197 -14.48 5.32 3.16
C CYS A 197 -15.67 4.75 3.93
N LEU A 198 -16.84 4.73 3.30
CA LEU A 198 -18.03 4.09 3.83
C LEU A 198 -18.19 2.71 3.20
N LEU A 199 -18.17 1.69 4.03
CA LEU A 199 -18.40 0.29 3.65
C LEU A 199 -19.90 0.06 3.48
N LEU A 200 -20.27 -0.53 2.34
CA LEU A 200 -21.65 -0.66 1.90
C LEU A 200 -21.96 -2.09 1.43
N SER A 201 -23.19 -2.53 1.62
CA SER A 201 -23.75 -3.77 1.06
C SER A 201 -24.90 -3.45 0.10
N LYS A 202 -24.76 -3.78 -1.17
CA LYS A 202 -25.80 -3.63 -2.21
C LYS A 202 -26.25 -4.99 -2.72
N ALA A 203 -27.55 -5.20 -2.88
CA ALA A 203 -28.07 -6.43 -3.48
C ALA A 203 -27.71 -6.50 -4.98
N ARG A 204 -27.10 -7.60 -5.43
CA ARG A 204 -26.55 -7.76 -6.80
C ARG A 204 -27.59 -7.66 -7.93
N ASN A 205 -28.87 -7.93 -7.63
CA ASN A 205 -29.96 -7.95 -8.61
C ASN A 205 -30.86 -6.70 -8.53
N THR A 206 -30.41 -5.62 -7.91
CA THR A 206 -31.20 -4.38 -7.89
C THR A 206 -31.12 -3.67 -9.23
N THR A 207 -32.28 -3.27 -9.75
CA THR A 207 -32.37 -2.35 -10.88
C THR A 207 -31.55 -1.09 -10.58
N LEU A 208 -30.79 -0.59 -11.55
CA LEU A 208 -30.15 0.70 -11.44
C LEU A 208 -31.28 1.74 -11.30
N PHE A 209 -31.35 2.32 -10.11
CA PHE A 209 -32.38 3.30 -9.79
C PHE A 209 -31.86 4.64 -10.27
N GLY A 210 -32.23 4.97 -11.51
CA GLY A 210 -32.03 6.30 -12.07
C GLY A 210 -32.48 7.31 -11.04
N GLY A 211 -31.51 8.03 -10.52
CA GLY A 211 -31.63 8.53 -9.17
C GLY A 211 -31.32 10.01 -9.09
N ILE A 212 -31.99 10.61 -8.14
CA ILE A 212 -31.87 12.01 -7.79
C ILE A 212 -30.66 12.20 -6.83
N ALA A 213 -29.68 13.02 -7.20
CA ALA A 213 -28.42 13.25 -6.48
C ALA A 213 -28.36 14.68 -5.90
N PRO A 214 -27.46 14.99 -4.94
CA PRO A 214 -27.29 16.36 -4.46
C PRO A 214 -27.00 17.36 -5.60
N THR A 215 -27.41 18.62 -5.44
CA THR A 215 -27.21 19.64 -6.50
C THR A 215 -25.75 19.98 -6.71
N LEU A 216 -24.94 19.93 -5.65
CA LEU A 216 -23.49 20.08 -5.75
C LEU A 216 -22.81 18.71 -5.80
N GLN A 217 -21.87 18.57 -6.72
CA GLN A 217 -21.07 17.37 -6.84
C GLN A 217 -20.18 17.20 -5.61
N SER A 218 -20.31 16.05 -4.94
CA SER A 218 -19.43 15.65 -3.85
C SER A 218 -18.15 15.02 -4.40
N SER A 219 -17.05 15.14 -3.65
CA SER A 219 -15.80 14.40 -3.91
C SER A 219 -15.91 12.88 -3.73
N ALA A 220 -17.03 12.38 -3.20
CA ALA A 220 -17.24 10.96 -2.97
C ALA A 220 -17.57 10.19 -4.26
N LEU A 221 -16.89 9.05 -4.44
CA LEU A 221 -17.03 8.13 -5.56
C LEU A 221 -17.56 6.78 -5.07
N PHE A 222 -18.55 6.24 -5.77
CA PHE A 222 -19.18 4.97 -5.41
C PHE A 222 -18.64 3.83 -6.28
N PHE A 223 -18.14 2.77 -5.64
CA PHE A 223 -17.57 1.60 -6.29
C PHE A 223 -18.27 0.32 -5.82
N ILE A 224 -18.54 -0.60 -6.74
CA ILE A 224 -18.95 -1.97 -6.42
C ILE A 224 -17.78 -2.92 -6.64
N ILE A 225 -17.51 -3.78 -5.68
CA ILE A 225 -16.54 -4.87 -5.77
C ILE A 225 -17.26 -6.08 -6.38
N PHE A 226 -16.78 -6.52 -7.54
CA PHE A 226 -17.37 -7.64 -8.26
C PHE A 226 -16.80 -8.98 -7.78
N THR A 227 -15.47 -9.10 -7.87
CA THR A 227 -14.73 -10.29 -7.47
C THR A 227 -13.34 -9.90 -6.98
N CYS A 228 -12.82 -10.66 -6.03
CA CYS A 228 -11.44 -10.56 -5.59
C CYS A 228 -10.79 -11.95 -5.59
N TYR A 229 -9.54 -12.03 -6.04
CA TYR A 229 -8.74 -13.24 -6.08
C TYR A 229 -7.37 -12.96 -5.46
N ASN A 230 -6.70 -14.01 -4.95
CA ASN A 230 -5.36 -13.84 -4.39
C ASN A 230 -4.40 -13.42 -5.50
N ASP A 231 -3.51 -12.48 -5.19
CA ASP A 231 -2.48 -11.96 -6.10
C ASP A 231 -1.20 -12.82 -6.13
N PHE A 232 -1.07 -13.76 -5.19
CA PHE A 232 0.07 -14.69 -5.13
C PHE A 232 -0.28 -16.03 -5.77
N HIS A 233 0.70 -16.57 -6.51
CA HIS A 233 0.62 -17.90 -7.09
C HIS A 233 1.16 -18.95 -6.12
N PHE A 234 0.54 -20.13 -6.13
CA PHE A 234 0.96 -21.25 -5.30
C PHE A 234 2.14 -21.98 -5.96
N PRO A 235 3.29 -22.13 -5.31
CA PRO A 235 4.38 -22.96 -5.81
C PRO A 235 4.02 -24.45 -5.66
N HIS A 236 3.14 -24.95 -6.54
CA HIS A 236 2.65 -26.34 -6.66
C HIS A 236 1.98 -26.99 -5.43
N ALA A 237 1.10 -27.97 -5.67
CA ALA A 237 0.05 -28.50 -4.77
C ALA A 237 0.48 -29.04 -3.38
N TYR A 238 1.76 -29.14 -3.08
CA TYR A 238 2.34 -29.54 -1.79
C TYR A 238 3.65 -28.74 -1.65
N SER A 239 3.95 -27.94 -0.64
CA SER A 239 3.69 -28.09 0.79
C SER A 239 3.72 -26.72 1.46
N ILE A 240 2.64 -26.35 2.16
CA ILE A 240 2.77 -25.38 3.27
C ILE A 240 3.95 -25.85 4.14
N PRO A 241 4.93 -24.99 4.43
CA PRO A 241 6.11 -25.41 5.18
C PRO A 241 5.68 -25.97 6.53
N ARG A 242 6.40 -26.99 6.99
CA ARG A 242 6.19 -27.51 8.34
C ARG A 242 6.70 -26.45 9.31
N PHE A 243 5.80 -25.64 9.85
CA PHE A 243 6.18 -24.51 10.69
C PHE A 243 7.05 -24.92 11.88
N GLY A 244 6.91 -26.16 12.38
CA GLY A 244 7.73 -26.69 13.49
C GLY A 244 9.19 -26.94 13.14
N GLU A 245 9.55 -27.01 11.86
CA GLU A 245 10.93 -27.20 11.37
C GLU A 245 11.63 -25.86 11.09
N ILE A 246 10.91 -24.74 11.17
CA ILE A 246 11.46 -23.40 10.95
C ILE A 246 12.09 -22.90 12.26
N THR A 247 13.32 -22.39 12.18
CA THR A 247 13.98 -21.74 13.33
C THR A 247 13.25 -20.42 13.67
N PRO A 248 12.66 -20.28 14.87
CA PRO A 248 11.97 -19.05 15.24
C PRO A 248 12.96 -17.97 15.68
N THR A 249 12.56 -16.71 15.50
CA THR A 249 13.15 -15.58 16.23
C THR A 249 12.47 -15.44 17.58
N VAL A 250 13.24 -15.44 18.66
CA VAL A 250 12.70 -15.35 20.03
C VAL A 250 12.75 -13.91 20.50
N TYR A 251 11.59 -13.39 20.92
CA TYR A 251 11.43 -12.06 21.50
C TYR A 251 11.03 -12.19 22.97
N ASN A 252 11.49 -11.25 23.79
CA ASN A 252 10.97 -11.08 25.14
C ASN A 252 10.13 -9.80 25.17
N ILE A 253 8.82 -9.96 25.38
CA ILE A 253 7.83 -8.89 25.37
C ILE A 253 7.09 -8.92 26.71
N PHE A 254 7.26 -7.90 27.56
CA PHE A 254 6.63 -7.83 28.88
C PHE A 254 6.79 -9.11 29.74
N ASN A 255 8.01 -9.65 29.83
CA ASN A 255 8.33 -10.91 30.52
C ASN A 255 7.69 -12.17 29.90
N LEU A 256 7.15 -12.06 28.68
CA LEU A 256 6.64 -13.18 27.89
C LEU A 256 7.63 -13.53 26.78
N THR A 257 8.03 -14.79 26.70
CA THR A 257 8.92 -15.27 25.63
C THR A 257 8.09 -15.69 24.43
N VAL A 258 8.15 -14.93 23.34
CA VAL A 258 7.40 -15.16 22.11
C VAL A 258 8.33 -15.70 21.02
N SER A 259 7.95 -16.80 20.38
CA SER A 259 8.67 -17.37 19.24
C SER A 259 7.96 -16.99 17.94
N LEU A 260 8.62 -16.20 17.10
CA LEU A 260 8.13 -15.78 15.78
C LEU A 260 8.68 -16.66 14.67
N TYR A 261 7.79 -17.32 13.94
CA TYR A 261 8.12 -18.19 12.81
C TYR A 261 7.84 -17.43 11.53
N ARG A 262 8.90 -16.91 10.89
CA ARG A 262 8.79 -16.10 9.67
C ARG A 262 8.63 -16.99 8.45
N VAL A 263 7.65 -16.66 7.61
CA VAL A 263 7.32 -17.40 6.39
C VAL A 263 6.77 -16.46 5.32
N HIS A 264 6.89 -16.85 4.07
CA HIS A 264 6.32 -16.10 2.97
C HIS A 264 4.78 -16.09 2.98
N PHE A 265 4.17 -15.03 2.46
CA PHE A 265 2.72 -14.79 2.48
C PHE A 265 1.89 -15.92 1.85
N TYR A 266 2.39 -16.65 0.85
CA TYR A 266 1.65 -17.78 0.25
C TYR A 266 1.24 -18.83 1.31
N ALA A 267 2.00 -18.96 2.40
CA ALA A 267 1.73 -19.91 3.47
C ALA A 267 0.46 -19.56 4.27
N THR A 268 -0.12 -18.38 4.08
CA THR A 268 -1.42 -17.99 4.65
C THR A 268 -2.57 -18.92 4.25
N LYS A 269 -2.42 -19.73 3.18
CA LYS A 269 -3.33 -20.84 2.84
C LYS A 269 -3.50 -21.86 3.98
N ALA A 270 -2.53 -21.96 4.87
CA ALA A 270 -2.57 -22.78 6.08
C ALA A 270 -3.55 -22.24 7.13
N GLY A 271 -3.91 -20.95 7.03
CA GLY A 271 -4.71 -20.24 8.00
C GLY A 271 -6.07 -19.80 7.46
N ILE A 272 -6.88 -19.31 8.38
CA ILE A 272 -8.16 -18.64 8.15
C ILE A 272 -7.92 -17.18 8.53
N ARG A 273 -8.22 -16.24 7.63
CA ARG A 273 -8.17 -14.81 7.93
C ARG A 273 -9.25 -14.48 8.96
N ILE A 274 -8.90 -13.75 10.00
CA ILE A 274 -9.81 -13.45 11.12
C ILE A 274 -10.23 -12.00 11.09
N GLY A 275 -9.30 -11.09 10.81
CA GLY A 275 -9.60 -9.66 10.78
C GLY A 275 -8.46 -8.85 10.19
N LEU A 276 -8.81 -7.67 9.70
CA LEU A 276 -7.88 -6.64 9.25
C LEU A 276 -7.97 -5.46 10.21
N TRP A 277 -6.82 -4.96 10.64
CA TRP A 277 -6.71 -3.93 11.68
C TRP A 277 -5.85 -2.78 11.21
N GLU A 278 -6.16 -1.59 11.70
CA GLU A 278 -5.31 -0.41 11.56
C GLU A 278 -4.20 -0.44 12.61
N THR A 279 -2.95 -0.24 12.19
CA THR A 279 -1.78 -0.30 13.08
C THR A 279 -0.70 0.67 12.63
N VAL A 280 0.11 1.16 13.55
CA VAL A 280 1.20 2.09 13.22
C VAL A 280 2.46 1.38 12.70
N ASP A 281 2.75 0.18 13.21
CA ASP A 281 3.92 -0.62 12.84
C ASP A 281 3.68 -2.13 13.09
N GLU A 282 4.68 -2.94 12.73
CA GLU A 282 4.67 -4.38 12.88
C GLU A 282 4.62 -4.84 14.35
N TYR A 283 5.27 -4.10 15.26
CA TYR A 283 5.27 -4.43 16.68
C TYR A 283 3.86 -4.34 17.27
N TYR A 284 3.10 -3.30 16.92
CA TYR A 284 1.68 -3.20 17.31
C TYR A 284 0.82 -4.29 16.65
N CYS A 285 1.14 -4.70 15.41
CA CYS A 285 0.45 -5.82 14.78
C CYS A 285 0.68 -7.15 15.53
N LEU A 286 1.91 -7.42 15.95
CA LEU A 286 2.23 -8.54 16.82
C LEU A 286 1.45 -8.46 18.15
N MET A 287 1.39 -7.29 18.78
CA MET A 287 0.62 -7.10 20.02
C MET A 287 -0.88 -7.38 19.85
N ILE A 288 -1.47 -6.97 18.72
CA ILE A 288 -2.86 -7.31 18.38
C ILE A 288 -3.02 -8.83 18.28
N CYS A 289 -2.12 -9.51 17.56
CA CYS A 289 -2.19 -10.97 17.46
C CYS A 289 -1.99 -11.65 18.81
N LEU A 290 -1.04 -11.22 19.65
CA LEU A 290 -0.80 -11.80 20.98
C LEU A 290 -2.02 -11.66 21.90
N ASN A 291 -2.66 -10.50 21.91
CA ASN A 291 -3.90 -10.29 22.66
C ASN A 291 -4.99 -11.27 22.20
N LYS A 292 -5.17 -11.43 20.89
CA LYS A 292 -6.12 -12.40 20.31
C LYS A 292 -5.69 -13.86 20.47
N PHE A 293 -4.39 -14.16 20.54
CA PHE A 293 -3.84 -15.49 20.78
C PHE A 293 -4.23 -16.00 22.16
N LEU A 294 -4.16 -15.15 23.19
CA LEU A 294 -4.61 -15.50 24.55
C LEU A 294 -6.11 -15.84 24.57
N ALA A 295 -6.91 -15.15 23.75
CA ALA A 295 -8.33 -15.44 23.58
C ALA A 295 -8.62 -16.66 22.67
N GLY A 296 -7.62 -17.21 21.98
CA GLY A 296 -7.75 -18.38 21.09
C GLY A 296 -8.15 -18.11 19.67
N TYR A 297 -7.90 -16.88 19.21
CA TYR A 297 -8.32 -16.39 17.92
C TYR A 297 -7.18 -15.73 17.14
N CYS A 298 -5.90 -16.08 17.35
CA CYS A 298 -4.83 -15.64 16.43
C CYS A 298 -3.61 -16.51 16.66
N ASP A 299 -3.06 -17.14 15.63
CA ASP A 299 -1.79 -17.88 15.71
C ASP A 299 -0.82 -17.44 14.60
N GLY A 300 -1.19 -16.42 13.82
CA GLY A 300 -0.31 -15.78 12.86
C GLY A 300 -0.82 -14.43 12.37
N TYR A 301 0.08 -13.61 11.84
CA TYR A 301 -0.24 -12.28 11.33
C TYR A 301 0.61 -11.92 10.12
N TYR A 302 0.13 -10.93 9.36
CA TYR A 302 0.86 -10.24 8.29
C TYR A 302 0.74 -8.74 8.54
N PHE A 303 1.85 -8.01 8.39
CA PHE A 303 1.86 -6.55 8.46
C PHE A 303 2.19 -5.96 7.09
N SER A 304 1.28 -5.12 6.57
CA SER A 304 1.51 -4.39 5.34
C SER A 304 2.19 -3.07 5.64
N HIS A 305 3.46 -2.93 5.26
CA HIS A 305 4.27 -1.74 5.55
C HIS A 305 3.75 -0.48 4.84
N GLY A 306 3.35 -0.59 3.57
CA GLY A 306 2.87 0.53 2.77
C GLY A 306 1.52 1.06 3.24
N GLU A 307 0.58 0.17 3.55
CA GLU A 307 -0.77 0.56 3.97
C GLU A 307 -0.92 0.67 5.48
N LYS A 308 0.06 0.27 6.30
CA LYS A 308 0.01 0.31 7.78
C LYS A 308 -1.21 -0.45 8.33
N THR A 309 -1.35 -1.69 7.91
CA THR A 309 -2.46 -2.58 8.30
C THR A 309 -1.95 -3.93 8.77
N CYS A 310 -2.67 -4.53 9.71
CA CYS A 310 -2.37 -5.83 10.29
C CYS A 310 -3.47 -6.85 9.93
N LEU A 311 -3.13 -7.90 9.21
CA LEU A 311 -4.05 -9.00 8.90
C LEU A 311 -3.76 -10.17 9.83
N THR A 312 -4.75 -10.61 10.61
CA THR A 312 -4.60 -11.71 11.58
C THR A 312 -5.19 -13.02 11.07
N PHE A 313 -4.59 -14.13 11.49
CA PHE A 313 -4.90 -15.48 11.03
C PHE A 313 -5.05 -16.47 12.18
N SER A 314 -5.95 -17.45 12.01
CA SER A 314 -6.02 -18.67 12.83
C SER A 314 -5.49 -19.80 11.99
N ILE A 315 -4.44 -20.46 12.47
CA ILE A 315 -3.80 -21.52 11.70
C ILE A 315 -4.61 -22.80 11.86
N ARG A 316 -4.95 -23.44 10.74
CA ARG A 316 -5.75 -24.67 10.77
C ARG A 316 -4.99 -25.74 11.58
N LYS A 317 -5.73 -26.54 12.37
CA LYS A 317 -5.16 -27.57 13.26
C LYS A 317 -4.09 -28.46 12.62
N LYS A 318 -4.22 -28.79 11.33
CA LYS A 318 -3.26 -29.59 10.56
C LYS A 318 -1.84 -28.97 10.50
N TYR A 319 -1.75 -27.64 10.52
CA TYR A 319 -0.49 -26.89 10.41
C TYR A 319 -0.12 -26.17 11.72
N ALA A 320 -1.01 -26.14 12.71
CA ALA A 320 -0.82 -25.36 13.92
C ALA A 320 0.37 -25.87 14.75
N LEU A 321 1.13 -24.93 15.29
CA LEU A 321 2.19 -25.21 16.26
C LEU A 321 1.57 -25.56 17.63
N PRO A 322 2.30 -26.30 18.50
CA PRO A 322 1.85 -26.55 19.87
C PRO A 322 1.55 -25.23 20.58
N ARG A 323 0.31 -25.11 21.09
CA ARG A 323 -0.15 -23.89 21.73
C ARG A 323 0.32 -23.84 23.17
N SER A 324 1.08 -22.80 23.53
CA SER A 324 1.56 -22.55 24.89
C SER A 324 1.28 -21.09 25.26
N PRO A 325 0.44 -20.81 26.28
CA PRO A 325 0.19 -19.44 26.75
C PRO A 325 1.43 -18.76 27.35
N LEU A 326 2.34 -19.55 27.94
CA LEU A 326 3.57 -19.07 28.57
C LEU A 326 4.68 -18.80 27.54
N THR A 327 4.66 -19.52 26.42
CA THR A 327 5.61 -19.39 25.33
C THR A 327 4.88 -19.34 23.98
N PRO A 328 4.21 -18.22 23.65
CA PRO A 328 3.42 -18.11 22.42
C PRO A 328 4.27 -18.36 21.19
N ARG A 329 3.76 -19.18 20.27
CA ARG A 329 4.37 -19.46 18.98
C ARG A 329 3.48 -18.84 17.91
N ILE A 330 3.98 -17.80 17.27
CA ILE A 330 3.21 -17.00 16.31
C ILE A 330 3.89 -17.06 14.95
N ILE A 331 3.10 -17.25 13.91
CA ILE A 331 3.59 -17.25 12.52
C ILE A 331 3.51 -15.84 11.96
N GLN A 332 4.65 -15.32 11.48
CA GLN A 332 4.76 -14.01 10.85
C GLN A 332 4.86 -14.22 9.32
N PHE A 333 3.86 -13.73 8.58
CA PHE A 333 3.85 -13.77 7.12
C PHE A 333 4.49 -12.50 6.54
N SER A 334 5.25 -12.61 5.46
CA SER A 334 5.87 -11.47 4.74
C SER A 334 5.79 -11.62 3.21
N ASP A 335 5.76 -10.49 2.50
CA ASP A 335 5.63 -10.44 1.02
C ASP A 335 6.98 -10.45 0.32
N ASP A 336 8.01 -10.06 1.06
CA ASP A 336 9.37 -10.20 0.60
C ASP A 336 9.63 -11.71 0.53
N GLY A 337 9.59 -12.26 -0.69
CA GLY A 337 10.25 -13.53 -1.00
C GLY A 337 11.65 -13.39 -0.47
N ILE A 338 11.96 -14.05 0.66
CA ILE A 338 13.04 -13.69 1.58
C ILE A 338 14.27 -13.21 0.80
N PRO A 339 14.46 -11.88 0.67
CA PRO A 339 15.56 -11.33 -0.10
C PRO A 339 16.85 -11.67 0.62
N ILE A 340 17.91 -11.98 -0.13
CA ILE A 340 19.27 -12.12 0.43
C ILE A 340 19.65 -10.87 1.24
N SER A 341 19.11 -9.69 0.89
CA SER A 341 19.32 -8.45 1.62
C SER A 341 18.76 -8.45 3.05
N ILE A 342 17.76 -9.28 3.39
CA ILE A 342 17.30 -9.45 4.78
C ILE A 342 18.36 -10.14 5.64
N TYR A 343 19.16 -11.04 5.04
CA TYR A 343 20.24 -11.68 5.78
C TYR A 343 21.44 -10.75 5.97
N LYS A 344 21.55 -9.64 5.20
CA LYS A 344 22.73 -8.78 5.17
C LYS A 344 23.99 -9.64 5.09
N GLU A 345 23.95 -10.64 4.23
CA GLU A 345 24.99 -11.65 4.08
C GLU A 345 25.74 -11.43 2.77
N ILE A 346 27.02 -11.76 2.76
CA ILE A 346 27.80 -12.01 1.55
C ILE A 346 27.90 -13.51 1.39
N CYS A 347 27.51 -14.00 0.23
CA CYS A 347 27.64 -15.40 -0.15
C CYS A 347 28.77 -15.58 -1.17
N THR A 348 29.57 -16.61 -0.97
CA THR A 348 30.54 -17.09 -1.95
C THR A 348 29.86 -18.11 -2.87
N VAL A 349 29.83 -17.80 -4.15
CA VAL A 349 29.28 -18.67 -5.19
C VAL A 349 30.39 -19.09 -6.15
N GLN A 350 30.39 -20.36 -6.52
CA GLN A 350 31.34 -20.91 -7.48
C GLN A 350 30.60 -21.27 -8.77
N HIS A 351 30.96 -20.60 -9.86
CA HIS A 351 30.45 -20.89 -11.19
C HIS A 351 31.16 -22.12 -11.77
N SER A 352 30.40 -23.10 -12.27
CA SER A 352 30.93 -24.25 -12.99
C SER A 352 31.10 -23.92 -14.48
N VAL A 353 32.24 -24.34 -15.03
CA VAL A 353 32.54 -24.24 -16.46
C VAL A 353 32.03 -25.47 -17.24
N SER A 354 31.73 -26.58 -16.55
CA SER A 354 31.20 -27.80 -17.15
C SER A 354 29.67 -27.73 -17.27
N ASN A 355 29.14 -28.25 -18.36
CA ASN A 355 27.69 -28.46 -18.56
C ASN A 355 27.22 -29.82 -18.02
N VAL A 356 28.13 -30.71 -17.67
CA VAL A 356 27.83 -31.97 -16.99
C VAL A 356 28.23 -31.81 -15.55
N ILE A 357 27.24 -31.81 -14.65
CA ILE A 357 27.46 -31.63 -13.21
C ILE A 357 27.22 -32.97 -12.52
N PRO A 358 28.28 -33.64 -12.05
CA PRO A 358 28.15 -34.91 -11.33
C PRO A 358 27.68 -34.69 -9.89
N TRP A 359 27.14 -35.75 -9.28
CA TRP A 359 26.76 -35.86 -7.87
C TRP A 359 25.72 -34.84 -7.41
N ILE A 360 24.84 -34.42 -8.32
CA ILE A 360 23.73 -33.53 -7.99
C ILE A 360 22.41 -34.04 -8.58
N ASN A 361 21.31 -33.62 -7.96
CA ASN A 361 19.96 -33.78 -8.51
C ASN A 361 19.26 -32.42 -8.59
N LEU A 362 18.51 -32.20 -9.67
CA LEU A 362 17.61 -31.05 -9.78
C LEU A 362 16.39 -31.27 -8.89
N VAL A 363 16.06 -30.29 -8.05
CA VAL A 363 14.95 -30.40 -7.09
C VAL A 363 13.75 -29.62 -7.57
N GLN A 364 13.90 -28.30 -7.70
CA GLN A 364 12.76 -27.42 -7.97
C GLN A 364 13.09 -26.39 -9.02
N LEU A 365 12.21 -26.24 -10.00
CA LEU A 365 12.25 -25.20 -11.01
C LEU A 365 11.46 -23.98 -10.56
N TYR A 366 12.06 -22.81 -10.70
CA TYR A 366 11.49 -21.49 -10.48
C TYR A 366 11.52 -20.74 -11.81
N ALA A 367 10.34 -20.41 -12.33
CA ALA A 367 10.18 -19.63 -13.56
C ALA A 367 10.05 -18.13 -13.25
N ASN A 368 10.27 -17.28 -14.26
CA ASN A 368 10.28 -15.81 -14.17
C ASN A 368 11.38 -15.22 -13.27
N VAL A 369 12.40 -16.00 -12.95
CA VAL A 369 13.56 -15.52 -12.18
C VAL A 369 14.47 -14.76 -13.14
N SER A 370 14.45 -13.44 -12.99
CA SER A 370 15.02 -12.51 -13.97
C SER A 370 16.50 -12.20 -13.69
N PHE A 371 16.94 -12.39 -12.45
CA PHE A 371 18.28 -12.07 -11.99
C PHE A 371 18.94 -13.29 -11.35
N LEU A 372 20.25 -13.47 -11.57
CA LEU A 372 21.00 -14.57 -10.94
C LEU A 372 20.96 -14.42 -9.42
N ASN A 373 21.09 -13.19 -8.92
CA ASN A 373 21.05 -12.96 -7.47
C ASN A 373 19.72 -13.39 -6.84
N GLU A 374 18.60 -13.24 -7.54
CA GLU A 374 17.30 -13.75 -7.10
C GLU A 374 17.32 -15.29 -6.94
N CYS A 375 17.91 -15.99 -7.90
CA CYS A 375 18.10 -17.44 -7.86
C CYS A 375 19.02 -17.89 -6.71
N ILE A 376 20.12 -17.17 -6.48
CA ILE A 376 21.00 -17.40 -5.33
C ILE A 376 20.23 -17.23 -4.02
N GLY A 377 19.28 -16.29 -3.97
CA GLY A 377 18.48 -16.01 -2.78
C GLY A 377 17.51 -17.11 -2.45
N ILE A 378 16.84 -17.61 -3.49
CA ILE A 378 16.03 -18.82 -3.40
C ILE A 378 16.87 -19.96 -2.83
N CYS A 379 18.06 -20.22 -3.38
CA CYS A 379 18.92 -21.29 -2.88
C CYS A 379 19.39 -21.07 -1.44
N ARG A 380 19.81 -19.85 -1.10
CA ARG A 380 20.28 -19.51 0.25
C ARG A 380 19.19 -19.72 1.30
N PHE A 381 17.95 -19.35 0.97
CA PHE A 381 16.80 -19.62 1.80
C PHE A 381 16.54 -21.13 1.94
N MET A 382 16.54 -21.84 0.82
CA MET A 382 16.29 -23.30 0.77
C MET A 382 17.38 -24.13 1.45
N ARG A 383 18.61 -23.60 1.53
CA ARG A 383 19.73 -24.24 2.24
C ARG A 383 19.45 -24.45 3.73
N ASN A 384 18.66 -23.57 4.36
CA ASN A 384 18.25 -23.74 5.77
C ASN A 384 17.42 -25.03 5.99
N PHE A 385 16.82 -25.57 4.93
CA PHE A 385 16.01 -26.78 4.95
C PHE A 385 16.76 -27.99 4.38
N GLY A 386 18.04 -27.84 4.03
CA GLY A 386 18.84 -28.89 3.35
C GLY A 386 18.40 -29.15 1.91
N LEU A 387 17.61 -28.26 1.30
CA LEU A 387 17.01 -28.44 -0.02
C LEU A 387 17.71 -27.65 -1.13
N CYS A 388 18.86 -27.03 -0.84
CA CYS A 388 19.68 -26.41 -1.86
C CYS A 388 21.16 -26.38 -1.50
N GLN A 389 21.98 -26.76 -2.47
CA GLN A 389 23.43 -26.75 -2.44
C GLN A 389 24.04 -25.99 -3.62
N GLY A 390 23.31 -25.95 -4.74
CA GLY A 390 23.63 -25.12 -5.88
C GLY A 390 22.39 -24.77 -6.68
N ILE A 391 22.58 -23.99 -7.73
CA ILE A 391 21.55 -23.57 -8.66
C ILE A 391 21.97 -23.84 -10.09
N ALA A 392 21.03 -24.22 -10.94
CA ALA A 392 21.19 -24.10 -12.39
C ALA A 392 20.30 -22.95 -12.86
N TYR A 393 20.90 -21.86 -13.32
CA TYR A 393 20.22 -20.63 -13.70
C TYR A 393 20.40 -20.35 -15.20
N SER A 394 19.31 -20.07 -15.90
CA SER A 394 19.32 -19.56 -17.27
C SER A 394 18.67 -18.19 -17.31
N LYS A 395 19.46 -17.21 -17.75
CA LYS A 395 19.00 -15.84 -17.97
C LYS A 395 18.06 -15.75 -19.16
N GLU A 396 18.32 -16.54 -20.21
CA GLU A 396 17.55 -16.55 -21.45
C GLU A 396 16.12 -17.04 -21.22
N SER A 397 15.96 -18.13 -20.47
CA SER A 397 14.65 -18.70 -20.15
C SER A 397 14.04 -18.14 -18.85
N LYS A 398 14.71 -17.20 -18.18
CA LYS A 398 14.33 -16.64 -16.87
C LYS A 398 13.97 -17.73 -15.87
N ALA A 399 14.84 -18.73 -15.76
CA ALA A 399 14.57 -19.95 -15.04
C ALA A 399 15.71 -20.31 -14.09
N CYS A 400 15.35 -20.82 -12.92
CA CYS A 400 16.25 -21.16 -11.84
C CYS A 400 15.87 -22.53 -11.28
N HIS A 401 16.78 -23.49 -11.33
CA HIS A 401 16.64 -24.76 -10.62
C HIS A 401 17.46 -24.74 -9.34
N THR A 402 16.90 -25.21 -8.23
CA THR A 402 17.70 -25.58 -7.05
C THR A 402 18.19 -27.02 -7.16
N THR A 403 19.36 -27.29 -6.59
CA THR A 403 19.98 -28.61 -6.65
C THR A 403 20.42 -29.10 -5.27
N VAL A 404 20.45 -30.41 -5.08
CA VAL A 404 20.95 -31.09 -3.86
C VAL A 404 22.00 -32.11 -4.24
N LEU A 405 22.79 -32.58 -3.27
CA LEU A 405 23.68 -33.73 -3.46
C LEU A 405 22.90 -34.96 -3.94
N GLY A 406 23.40 -35.55 -5.02
CA GLY A 406 23.00 -36.85 -5.53
C GLY A 406 23.96 -37.96 -5.09
N ASN A 407 23.68 -39.17 -5.55
CA ASN A 407 24.54 -40.34 -5.38
C ASN A 407 25.72 -40.31 -6.36
N ASN A 408 26.65 -41.25 -6.20
CA ASN A 408 27.88 -41.33 -7.00
C ASN A 408 27.65 -41.49 -8.52
N ASP A 409 26.49 -42.01 -8.90
CA ASP A 409 26.10 -42.26 -10.30
C ASP A 409 25.19 -41.16 -10.87
N ASP A 410 24.78 -40.17 -10.06
CA ASP A 410 23.88 -39.10 -10.51
C ASP A 410 24.70 -38.03 -11.26
N GLU A 411 24.22 -37.63 -12.44
CA GLU A 411 24.77 -36.50 -13.20
C GLU A 411 23.66 -35.74 -13.91
N VAL A 412 23.81 -34.41 -13.94
CA VAL A 412 22.86 -33.51 -14.60
C VAL A 412 23.55 -32.87 -15.80
N TYR A 413 22.93 -33.05 -16.97
CA TYR A 413 23.30 -32.38 -18.21
C TYR A 413 22.53 -31.07 -18.35
N LEU A 414 23.25 -29.96 -18.36
CA LEU A 414 22.70 -28.62 -18.56
C LEU A 414 22.76 -28.26 -20.04
N ASN A 415 21.58 -28.12 -20.66
CA ASN A 415 21.41 -27.60 -22.01
C ASN A 415 20.76 -26.21 -21.95
N GLU A 416 20.55 -25.54 -23.09
CA GLU A 416 19.67 -24.35 -23.20
C GLU A 416 20.06 -23.12 -22.34
N GLY A 417 21.36 -22.79 -22.31
CA GLY A 417 21.85 -21.55 -21.68
C GLY A 417 21.84 -21.56 -20.14
N TYR A 418 21.67 -22.72 -19.52
CA TYR A 418 21.79 -22.88 -18.07
C TYR A 418 23.25 -22.88 -17.62
N HIS A 419 23.54 -22.12 -16.56
CA HIS A 419 24.81 -22.08 -15.86
C HIS A 419 24.64 -22.62 -14.45
N PHE A 420 25.58 -23.48 -14.00
CA PHE A 420 25.55 -24.02 -12.65
C PHE A 420 26.39 -23.19 -11.67
N PHE A 421 25.84 -22.90 -10.50
CA PHE A 421 26.53 -22.21 -9.42
C PHE A 421 26.38 -22.96 -8.09
N THR A 422 27.48 -23.30 -7.45
CA THR A 422 27.49 -23.87 -6.10
C THR A 422 27.45 -22.74 -5.06
N LEU A 423 26.58 -22.85 -4.07
CA LEU A 423 26.50 -21.91 -2.96
C LEU A 423 27.36 -22.40 -1.79
N ASN A 424 28.58 -21.87 -1.66
CA ASN A 424 29.58 -22.37 -0.72
C ASN A 424 29.31 -21.91 0.71
N ASN A 425 29.71 -20.69 1.07
CA ASN A 425 29.52 -20.14 2.41
C ASN A 425 28.92 -18.73 2.36
N CYS A 426 28.11 -18.40 3.37
CA CYS A 426 27.54 -17.08 3.52
C CYS A 426 27.85 -16.54 4.92
N SER A 427 28.25 -15.29 5.00
CA SER A 427 28.60 -14.64 6.26
C SER A 427 27.92 -13.28 6.36
N LYS A 428 27.48 -12.94 7.56
CA LYS A 428 26.92 -11.62 7.88
C LYS A 428 27.91 -10.51 7.54
N ASP A 429 27.40 -9.42 6.99
CA ASP A 429 28.14 -8.30 6.44
C ASP A 429 27.64 -6.99 7.04
N ARG A 430 28.44 -6.43 7.97
CA ARG A 430 28.25 -5.09 8.56
C ARG A 430 26.81 -4.84 9.02
N GLU A 431 26.19 -5.83 9.68
CA GLU A 431 24.76 -5.81 10.02
C GLU A 431 24.33 -4.57 10.81
N ASN A 432 25.21 -4.10 11.70
CA ASN A 432 24.99 -2.92 12.53
C ASN A 432 25.00 -1.64 11.70
N GLU A 433 25.91 -1.50 10.74
CA GLU A 433 25.96 -0.33 9.84
C GLU A 433 24.77 -0.34 8.89
N ARG A 434 24.31 -1.52 8.50
CA ARG A 434 23.17 -1.69 7.60
C ARG A 434 21.83 -1.73 8.34
N ALA A 435 21.81 -1.68 9.67
CA ALA A 435 20.63 -1.88 10.54
C ALA A 435 19.45 -1.00 10.12
N ASP A 436 19.74 0.29 9.94
CA ASP A 436 18.75 1.34 9.69
C ASP A 436 18.71 1.81 8.23
N ASN A 437 19.52 1.23 7.35
CA ASN A 437 19.48 1.53 5.92
C ASN A 437 18.10 1.20 5.35
N ASP A 438 17.69 1.96 4.32
CA ASP A 438 16.49 1.61 3.57
C ASP A 438 16.75 0.34 2.74
N GLN A 439 15.68 -0.32 2.27
CA GLN A 439 15.81 -1.53 1.47
C GLN A 439 16.60 -1.24 0.18
N PRO A 440 17.48 -2.16 -0.28
CA PRO A 440 18.22 -1.94 -1.51
C PRO A 440 17.30 -1.76 -2.73
N GLU A 441 17.62 -0.79 -3.58
CA GLU A 441 16.81 -0.36 -4.72
C GLU A 441 17.43 -0.84 -6.04
N LEU A 442 16.58 -1.19 -7.03
CA LEU A 442 17.05 -1.52 -8.37
C LEU A 442 17.16 -0.24 -9.22
N HIS A 443 18.35 0.02 -9.74
CA HIS A 443 18.63 1.12 -10.66
C HIS A 443 19.04 0.59 -12.02
N VAL A 444 18.32 1.04 -13.05
CA VAL A 444 18.71 0.81 -14.44
C VAL A 444 19.82 1.80 -14.79
N LEU A 445 20.92 1.31 -15.35
CA LEU A 445 22.03 2.08 -15.89
C LEU A 445 21.95 2.04 -17.42
N PRO A 446 21.27 3.01 -18.08
CA PRO A 446 20.90 2.90 -19.48
C PRO A 446 22.10 2.84 -20.43
N ILE A 447 23.21 3.48 -20.06
CA ILE A 447 24.44 3.52 -20.86
C ILE A 447 25.09 2.13 -20.93
N LEU A 448 25.00 1.36 -19.85
CA LEU A 448 25.59 0.02 -19.76
C LEU A 448 24.60 -1.07 -20.16
N ASP A 449 23.32 -0.74 -20.32
CA ASP A 449 22.22 -1.71 -20.44
C ASP A 449 22.28 -2.74 -19.29
N GLU A 450 22.51 -2.26 -18.06
CA GLU A 450 22.60 -3.05 -16.83
C GLU A 450 21.58 -2.60 -15.80
N VAL A 451 21.18 -3.50 -14.90
CA VAL A 451 20.39 -3.23 -13.71
C VAL A 451 21.27 -3.54 -12.50
N CYS A 452 21.47 -2.54 -11.65
CA CYS A 452 22.23 -2.66 -10.42
C CYS A 452 21.32 -2.59 -9.20
N GLN A 453 21.55 -3.45 -8.21
CA GLN A 453 20.95 -3.30 -6.89
C GLN A 453 21.87 -2.44 -6.01
N LEU A 454 21.34 -1.32 -5.52
CA LEU A 454 22.08 -0.33 -4.75
C LEU A 454 21.59 -0.31 -3.30
N GLU A 455 22.51 -0.19 -2.35
CA GLU A 455 22.19 0.08 -0.95
C GLU A 455 22.78 1.42 -0.51
N PHE A 456 21.92 2.31 0.00
CA PHE A 456 22.31 3.63 0.49
C PHE A 456 22.59 3.59 1.99
N TYR A 457 23.80 4.00 2.38
CA TYR A 457 24.23 3.96 3.76
C TYR A 457 23.87 5.22 4.54
N LYS A 458 23.19 5.06 5.67
CA LYS A 458 22.85 6.14 6.60
C LYS A 458 23.94 6.46 7.63
N PRO A 459 24.74 5.51 8.17
CA PRO A 459 25.79 5.85 9.12
C PRO A 459 26.86 6.78 8.53
N LEU A 460 27.51 7.58 9.38
CA LEU A 460 28.62 8.45 8.95
C LEU A 460 29.96 7.72 8.88
N PHE A 461 30.10 6.64 9.66
CA PHE A 461 31.33 5.89 9.82
C PHE A 461 31.12 4.51 9.21
N LEU A 462 31.89 4.19 8.18
CA LEU A 462 31.72 2.99 7.36
C LEU A 462 33.00 2.17 7.38
N SER A 463 32.92 0.90 7.77
CA SER A 463 34.09 0.03 7.85
C SER A 463 34.30 -0.78 6.55
N GLY A 464 35.56 -1.11 6.27
CA GLY A 464 35.95 -1.97 5.15
C GLY A 464 35.91 -1.29 3.78
N TRP A 465 36.27 0.00 3.69
CA TRP A 465 36.29 0.75 2.44
C TRP A 465 37.63 1.43 2.17
N SER A 466 38.08 1.38 0.92
CA SER A 466 39.28 2.07 0.44
C SER A 466 38.95 2.89 -0.81
N VAL A 467 39.57 4.06 -0.95
CA VAL A 467 39.38 4.93 -2.11
C VAL A 467 40.19 4.39 -3.29
N ILE A 468 39.53 4.21 -4.43
CA ILE A 468 40.17 3.84 -5.70
C ILE A 468 40.66 5.10 -6.40
N ILE A 469 39.75 6.03 -6.66
CA ILE A 469 40.02 7.24 -7.44
C ILE A 469 38.88 8.26 -7.24
N GLU A 470 39.21 9.54 -7.40
CA GLU A 470 38.25 10.62 -7.60
C GLU A 470 38.03 10.87 -9.10
N VAL A 471 36.79 10.84 -9.55
CA VAL A 471 36.41 10.99 -10.95
C VAL A 471 36.10 12.46 -11.23
N ALA A 472 36.83 13.06 -12.16
CA ALA A 472 36.58 14.42 -12.61
C ALA A 472 35.37 14.47 -13.58
N ASN A 473 34.66 15.59 -13.59
CA ASN A 473 33.56 15.91 -14.52
C ASN A 473 32.27 15.07 -14.37
N THR A 474 32.02 14.48 -13.19
CA THR A 474 30.76 13.82 -12.86
C THR A 474 29.81 14.79 -12.16
N THR A 475 28.78 15.26 -12.83
CA THR A 475 27.84 16.25 -12.27
C THR A 475 26.64 15.60 -11.59
N THR A 476 26.40 14.31 -11.84
CA THR A 476 25.23 13.60 -11.31
C THR A 476 25.58 12.31 -10.58
N LEU A 477 24.71 11.93 -9.64
CA LEU A 477 24.80 10.64 -8.94
C LEU A 477 24.77 9.46 -9.92
N LEU A 478 23.97 9.55 -10.98
CA LEU A 478 23.86 8.50 -12.01
C LEU A 478 25.18 8.32 -12.78
N GLU A 479 25.84 9.41 -13.18
CA GLU A 479 27.17 9.35 -13.81
C GLU A 479 28.22 8.71 -12.89
N CYS A 480 28.14 9.01 -11.60
CA CYS A 480 29.02 8.41 -10.60
C CYS A 480 28.79 6.89 -10.46
N LEU A 481 27.51 6.47 -10.43
CA LEU A 481 27.14 5.04 -10.42
C LEU A 481 27.63 4.31 -11.68
N ILE A 482 27.43 4.90 -12.86
CA ILE A 482 27.90 4.36 -14.14
C ILE A 482 29.43 4.23 -14.14
N SER A 483 30.13 5.24 -13.59
CA SER A 483 31.59 5.21 -13.48
C SER A 483 32.07 4.05 -12.62
N CYS A 484 31.41 3.77 -11.48
CA CYS A 484 31.73 2.61 -10.66
C CYS A 484 31.40 1.29 -11.38
N ALA A 485 30.18 1.16 -11.91
CA ALA A 485 29.71 -0.02 -12.63
C ALA A 485 30.67 -0.44 -13.75
N THR A 486 31.13 0.52 -14.55
CA THR A 486 32.08 0.32 -15.65
C THR A 486 33.41 -0.31 -15.21
N VAL A 487 33.86 -0.03 -13.98
CA VAL A 487 35.15 -0.53 -13.45
C VAL A 487 34.99 -1.56 -12.33
N MET A 488 33.79 -2.11 -12.12
CA MET A 488 33.54 -3.11 -11.07
C MET A 488 34.44 -4.34 -11.21
N GLN A 489 34.60 -4.87 -12.43
CA GLN A 489 35.45 -6.05 -12.63
C GLN A 489 36.94 -5.71 -12.70
N ALA A 490 37.29 -4.63 -13.40
CA ALA A 490 38.70 -4.27 -13.66
C ALA A 490 39.40 -3.66 -12.44
N LYS A 491 38.67 -2.88 -11.62
CA LYS A 491 39.21 -2.17 -10.45
C LYS A 491 38.52 -2.53 -9.14
N LYS A 492 37.64 -3.54 -9.13
CA LYS A 492 36.91 -3.96 -7.92
C LYS A 492 36.11 -2.83 -7.27
N CYS A 493 35.59 -1.88 -8.07
CA CYS A 493 34.68 -0.88 -7.53
C CYS A 493 33.44 -1.56 -6.96
N SER A 494 33.04 -1.15 -5.77
CA SER A 494 31.89 -1.73 -5.06
C SER A 494 31.03 -0.66 -4.39
N ALA A 495 31.52 0.57 -4.25
CA ALA A 495 30.71 1.68 -3.76
C ALA A 495 31.12 3.01 -4.37
N ILE A 496 30.23 3.98 -4.24
CA ILE A 496 30.47 5.38 -4.57
C ILE A 496 30.26 6.26 -3.35
N TYR A 497 30.98 7.37 -3.34
CA TYR A 497 30.73 8.51 -2.46
C TYR A 497 30.55 9.74 -3.34
N PHE A 498 29.40 10.39 -3.23
CA PHE A 498 29.03 11.55 -4.02
C PHE A 498 28.69 12.74 -3.13
N ILE A 499 29.37 13.87 -3.36
CA ILE A 499 29.15 15.13 -2.64
C ILE A 499 29.50 16.30 -3.56
N ASP A 500 28.64 17.33 -3.62
CA ASP A 500 28.93 18.59 -4.32
C ASP A 500 29.55 18.40 -5.73
N GLU A 501 28.97 17.53 -6.55
CA GLU A 501 29.45 17.22 -7.92
C GLU A 501 30.87 16.59 -7.97
N SER A 502 31.36 16.06 -6.85
CA SER A 502 32.53 15.19 -6.77
C SER A 502 32.09 13.74 -6.58
N CYS A 503 32.67 12.84 -7.38
CA CYS A 503 32.45 11.40 -7.32
C CYS A 503 33.74 10.69 -6.91
N ILE A 504 33.67 9.91 -5.85
CA ILE A 504 34.76 9.06 -5.40
C ILE A 504 34.32 7.60 -5.52
N LEU A 505 35.16 6.79 -6.16
CA LEU A 505 34.96 5.35 -6.29
C LEU A 505 35.68 4.62 -5.19
N LEU A 506 35.01 3.63 -4.59
CA LEU A 506 35.56 2.86 -3.48
C LEU A 506 35.54 1.36 -3.76
N GLU A 507 36.59 0.68 -3.30
CA GLU A 507 36.66 -0.77 -3.25
C GLU A 507 36.39 -1.27 -1.84
N ARG A 508 35.83 -2.48 -1.78
CA ARG A 508 35.57 -3.18 -0.54
C ARG A 508 36.85 -3.85 -0.05
N MET A 509 37.21 -3.60 1.21
CA MET A 509 38.40 -4.17 1.86
C MET A 509 38.05 -5.44 2.65
N PRO A 510 38.91 -6.47 2.61
CA PRO A 510 38.69 -7.71 3.38
C PRO A 510 38.83 -7.51 4.90
N HIS A 511 39.46 -6.43 5.35
CA HIS A 511 39.64 -6.10 6.76
C HIS A 511 38.81 -4.87 7.15
N LEU A 512 37.98 -5.00 8.19
CA LEU A 512 37.11 -3.92 8.70
C LEU A 512 37.88 -2.80 9.45
N GLN A 513 39.21 -2.85 9.50
CA GLN A 513 40.04 -1.83 10.17
C GLN A 513 40.19 -0.55 9.33
N TYR A 514 39.91 -0.61 8.03
CA TYR A 514 39.85 0.56 7.16
C TYR A 514 38.50 1.23 7.34
N HIS A 515 38.50 2.55 7.53
CA HIS A 515 37.29 3.30 7.77
C HIS A 515 37.17 4.45 6.80
N PHE A 516 35.97 4.64 6.30
CA PHE A 516 35.59 5.78 5.49
C PHE A 516 34.58 6.63 6.26
N ILE A 517 34.85 7.94 6.33
CA ILE A 517 34.01 8.89 7.05
C ILE A 517 33.30 9.74 6.01
N ARG A 518 31.98 9.61 5.92
CA ARG A 518 31.16 10.41 5.00
C ARG A 518 30.66 11.69 5.67
N GLN A 519 30.44 12.72 4.88
CA GLN A 519 29.80 13.95 5.36
C GLN A 519 28.28 13.80 5.42
N LYS A 520 27.59 14.55 6.30
CA LYS A 520 26.13 14.42 6.47
C LYS A 520 25.32 14.67 5.19
N ALA A 521 25.76 15.61 4.35
CA ALA A 521 25.09 15.98 3.10
C ALA A 521 25.49 15.10 1.90
N SER A 522 26.41 14.14 2.08
CA SER A 522 26.87 13.25 1.02
C SER A 522 25.95 12.05 0.80
N VAL A 523 26.09 11.41 -0.36
CA VAL A 523 25.50 10.11 -0.66
C VAL A 523 26.61 9.06 -0.67
N PHE A 524 26.43 7.98 0.10
CA PHE A 524 27.24 6.78 -0.01
C PHE A 524 26.35 5.64 -0.46
N ALA A 525 26.67 5.05 -1.62
CA ALA A 525 25.90 3.96 -2.20
C ALA A 525 26.82 2.78 -2.52
N GLU A 526 26.47 1.60 -2.01
CA GLU A 526 27.11 0.35 -2.36
C GLU A 526 26.37 -0.30 -3.54
N LEU A 527 27.13 -0.72 -4.55
CA LEU A 527 26.63 -1.51 -5.67
C LEU A 527 26.73 -2.98 -5.25
N LEU A 528 25.62 -3.57 -4.77
CA LEU A 528 25.59 -4.95 -4.29
C LEU A 528 25.80 -5.94 -5.43
N PHE A 529 25.16 -5.69 -6.57
CA PHE A 529 25.38 -6.42 -7.81
C PHE A 529 24.94 -5.56 -9.00
N CYS A 530 25.48 -5.86 -10.18
CA CYS A 530 25.03 -5.34 -11.47
C CYS A 530 24.92 -6.51 -12.45
N GLU A 531 23.79 -6.61 -13.15
CA GLU A 531 23.55 -7.63 -14.16
C GLU A 531 23.01 -6.97 -15.44
N PRO A 532 23.32 -7.48 -16.65
CA PRO A 532 22.76 -6.92 -17.88
C PRO A 532 21.23 -6.92 -17.86
N ASN A 533 20.61 -5.89 -18.42
CA ASN A 533 19.17 -5.74 -18.50
C ASN A 533 18.56 -6.81 -19.42
N ILE A 534 17.28 -7.11 -19.22
CA ILE A 534 16.52 -8.04 -20.03
C ILE A 534 15.88 -7.25 -21.18
N ARG A 535 16.17 -7.63 -22.42
CA ARG A 535 15.39 -7.18 -23.59
C ARG A 535 14.23 -8.11 -23.89
#